data_AF-A0A1V6EKK7-F1
#
_entry.id   AF-A0A1V6EKK7-F1
#
_cell.length_a   1.000
_cell.length_b   1.000
_cell.length_c   1.000
_cell.angle_alpha   90.00
_cell.angle_beta   90.00
_cell.angle_gamma   90.00
#
_symmetry.space_group_name_H-M   'P 1'
#
loop_
_entity.id
_entity.type
_entity.pdbx_description
1 polymer ?
#
loop_
_entity_poly.entity_id
_entity_poly.type
_entity_poly.pdbx_seq_one_letter_code
_entity_poly.pdbx_strand_id
1 'polypeptide(L)'
;MGYGTRITPAWILAVLLLVSGMATAKYSGGAGTEPNPYRIGNTADWETLSLTPEDWDSYFVLMGDINFGGGAMIPVGTEAQPFTGVFNGNGRAVRNGSIAWPESDYIGPFANLGAGCEIRNLGVEGVTVTGHSYVGGLAGCNQGGAITSCYTSSAVLGTGNSVGGLIGYNENGMVTFCHASGAVTGISTPSESWYVGGLVGWNTTHSTVSSSYATGAVTGSIFYSGGLVGYNTDESTLASCYATGQVITGDSYGGGLVGCSSHSTISACYATGAITGADEAGGLIGSDYRSVLSNCYASGSVSGSGYLGGLAGYISGSTVMHCHAGGVISGEYYVGGLVGRVGSGTVTFCYANGPVEGDEDVGGLAGCIGGGTVIYCFAGGAVTGTTNAGGLAGSIYGTVDYPTAVAHCYARGAVSGAYCLGGLVGYLQRYGSIGYSYATGAVSGDTDTGGLVGCGIGTVTSSYWDTMTTGEDSSEGGEGRATDDMTWPYGENTFTGWDFETVWSADTSGSINNGYPYLLDNVPNLPHPADINNDFRVALSEAIAYLTGWQAGSNPMAYAIRAAYLWQNGERYAYEPDEDPPVCWVLAP
;
A
#
# COMPACT_ATOMS: atom_id res chain seq x y z
N MET A 1 69.69 -74.75 -19.39
CA MET A 1 68.41 -75.46 -19.55
C MET A 1 67.62 -75.20 -18.27
N GLY A 2 66.45 -74.58 -18.17
CA GLY A 2 65.44 -74.14 -19.14
C GLY A 2 64.08 -74.30 -18.44
N TYR A 3 63.28 -73.21 -18.35
CA TYR A 3 61.84 -73.12 -18.02
C TYR A 3 61.41 -73.59 -16.60
N GLY A 4 60.59 -72.91 -15.79
CA GLY A 4 59.57 -71.89 -16.03
C GLY A 4 58.23 -72.41 -15.51
N THR A 5 57.70 -71.86 -14.41
CA THR A 5 56.27 -71.98 -14.04
C THR A 5 55.84 -70.76 -13.22
N ARG A 6 54.83 -70.05 -13.74
CA ARG A 6 54.09 -68.94 -13.11
C ARG A 6 52.96 -69.53 -12.25
N ILE A 7 52.72 -68.98 -11.06
CA ILE A 7 51.38 -68.88 -10.44
C ILE A 7 51.25 -67.48 -9.81
N THR A 8 50.05 -66.92 -9.89
CA THR A 8 49.65 -65.52 -10.01
C THR A 8 49.37 -64.79 -8.68
N PRO A 9 49.39 -63.43 -8.64
CA PRO A 9 49.07 -62.64 -7.46
C PRO A 9 47.56 -62.43 -7.35
N ALA A 10 46.84 -63.33 -6.69
CA ALA A 10 45.40 -63.18 -6.42
C ALA A 10 45.06 -62.89 -4.94
N TRP A 11 46.07 -62.61 -4.10
CA TRP A 11 45.88 -62.45 -2.64
C TRP A 11 46.42 -61.12 -2.07
N ILE A 12 46.71 -60.13 -2.92
CA ILE A 12 47.01 -58.74 -2.52
C ILE A 12 46.11 -57.75 -3.28
N LEU A 13 44.85 -58.15 -3.54
CA LEU A 13 43.84 -57.27 -4.16
C LEU A 13 42.45 -57.36 -3.49
N ALA A 14 42.35 -58.00 -2.33
CA ALA A 14 41.08 -58.16 -1.60
C ALA A 14 41.01 -57.41 -0.26
N VAL A 15 42.07 -56.68 0.13
CA VAL A 15 42.08 -55.78 1.31
C VAL A 15 42.31 -54.31 0.91
N LEU A 16 42.44 -54.03 -0.39
CA LEU A 16 42.56 -52.67 -0.96
C LEU A 16 41.37 -52.32 -1.89
N LEU A 17 40.22 -52.97 -1.68
CA LEU A 17 38.96 -52.77 -2.42
C LEU A 17 37.75 -52.73 -1.47
N LEU A 18 37.95 -52.19 -0.26
CA LEU A 18 36.90 -51.81 0.70
C LEU A 18 37.03 -50.34 1.15
N VAL A 19 37.76 -49.53 0.38
CA VAL A 19 37.68 -48.06 0.41
C VAL A 19 37.29 -47.59 -1.00
N SER A 20 36.23 -48.18 -1.55
CA SER A 20 35.59 -47.66 -2.76
C SER A 20 34.78 -46.43 -2.36
N GLY A 21 35.39 -45.26 -2.54
CA GLY A 21 34.69 -44.00 -2.84
C GLY A 21 33.52 -43.63 -1.94
N MET A 22 33.74 -43.48 -0.62
CA MET A 22 32.94 -42.47 0.07
C MET A 22 33.42 -41.13 -0.44
N ALA A 23 32.82 -40.66 -1.54
CA ALA A 23 32.85 -39.24 -1.85
C ALA A 23 32.37 -38.54 -0.57
N THR A 24 33.21 -37.70 0.02
CA THR A 24 32.78 -36.81 1.09
C THR A 24 31.54 -36.10 0.59
N ALA A 25 30.43 -36.26 1.32
CA ALA A 25 29.17 -35.66 0.92
C ALA A 25 29.39 -34.15 0.76
N LYS A 26 28.93 -33.60 -0.37
CA LYS A 26 28.87 -32.16 -0.56
C LYS A 26 27.81 -31.61 0.40
N TYR A 27 28.11 -30.50 1.07
CA TYR A 27 27.30 -29.95 2.18
C TYR A 27 27.10 -30.98 3.32
N SER A 28 26.05 -30.83 4.13
CA SER A 28 25.62 -31.85 5.10
C SER A 28 24.88 -33.04 4.47
N GLY A 29 25.08 -33.28 3.16
CA GLY A 29 24.45 -34.36 2.39
C GLY A 29 23.38 -33.89 1.41
N GLY A 30 22.73 -34.86 0.75
CA GLY A 30 21.79 -34.60 -0.35
C GLY A 30 22.43 -34.76 -1.73
N ALA A 31 21.60 -34.70 -2.77
CA ALA A 31 22.03 -34.84 -4.17
C ALA A 31 21.55 -33.67 -5.05
N GLY A 32 21.01 -32.60 -4.46
CA GLY A 32 20.54 -31.42 -5.20
C GLY A 32 19.27 -31.63 -6.02
N THR A 33 18.56 -32.74 -5.82
CA THR A 33 17.31 -33.07 -6.54
C THR A 33 16.09 -32.84 -5.66
N GLU A 34 14.91 -32.64 -6.22
CA GLU A 34 13.67 -32.45 -5.46
C GLU A 34 13.42 -33.51 -4.36
N PRO A 35 13.53 -34.83 -4.61
CA PRO A 35 13.33 -35.84 -3.56
C PRO A 35 14.53 -35.96 -2.59
N ASN A 36 15.68 -35.41 -2.95
CA ASN A 36 16.90 -35.47 -2.14
C ASN A 36 17.69 -34.16 -2.25
N PRO A 37 17.17 -33.07 -1.67
CA PRO A 37 17.78 -31.74 -1.76
C PRO A 37 19.11 -31.72 -1.03
N TYR A 38 20.02 -30.84 -1.45
CA TYR A 38 21.22 -30.52 -0.69
C TYR A 38 20.84 -29.96 0.69
N ARG A 39 21.53 -30.45 1.71
CA ARG A 39 21.25 -30.15 3.11
C ARG A 39 22.21 -29.09 3.60
N ILE A 40 21.68 -27.92 3.95
CA ILE A 40 22.45 -26.83 4.53
C ILE A 40 22.23 -26.86 6.05
N GLY A 41 23.23 -27.32 6.80
CA GLY A 41 23.13 -27.55 8.24
C GLY A 41 24.01 -26.64 9.11
N ASN A 42 24.95 -25.93 8.51
CA ASN A 42 25.90 -25.07 9.23
C ASN A 42 26.44 -23.96 8.32
N THR A 43 27.27 -23.07 8.87
CA THR A 43 27.85 -21.94 8.12
C THR A 43 28.80 -22.37 7.00
N ALA A 44 29.52 -23.49 7.14
CA ALA A 44 30.40 -24.01 6.09
C ALA A 44 29.62 -24.56 4.88
N ASP A 45 28.43 -25.13 5.10
CA ASP A 45 27.53 -25.52 4.01
C ASP A 45 27.01 -24.28 3.26
N TRP A 46 26.68 -23.20 3.99
CA TRP A 46 26.28 -21.93 3.36
C TRP A 46 27.44 -21.34 2.55
N GLU A 47 28.64 -21.29 3.11
CA GLU A 47 29.83 -20.82 2.38
C GLU A 47 30.10 -21.65 1.12
N THR A 48 29.94 -22.98 1.22
CA THR A 48 30.04 -23.88 0.05
C THR A 48 28.98 -23.53 -0.99
N LEU A 49 27.74 -23.25 -0.59
CA LEU A 49 26.66 -22.84 -1.51
C LEU A 49 27.00 -21.53 -2.20
N SER A 50 27.46 -20.53 -1.45
CA SER A 50 27.84 -19.22 -1.99
C SER A 50 29.01 -19.27 -2.98
N LEU A 51 29.85 -20.30 -2.91
CA LEU A 51 31.05 -20.45 -3.75
C LEU A 51 30.91 -21.53 -4.84
N THR A 52 29.76 -22.19 -4.97
CA THR A 52 29.56 -23.26 -5.96
C THR A 52 28.40 -22.92 -6.91
N PRO A 53 28.63 -22.04 -7.89
CA PRO A 53 27.59 -21.58 -8.81
C PRO A 53 27.00 -22.70 -9.68
N GLU A 54 27.71 -23.82 -9.83
CA GLU A 54 27.23 -24.99 -10.56
C GLU A 54 26.04 -25.70 -9.90
N ASP A 55 25.71 -25.39 -8.64
CA ASP A 55 24.52 -25.93 -7.97
C ASP A 55 23.38 -24.92 -7.87
N TRP A 56 23.52 -23.70 -8.36
CA TRP A 56 22.51 -22.65 -8.15
C TRP A 56 21.18 -22.87 -8.87
N ASP A 57 21.05 -23.94 -9.66
CA ASP A 57 19.83 -24.46 -10.27
C ASP A 57 19.23 -25.67 -9.52
N SER A 58 19.85 -26.08 -8.41
CA SER A 58 19.51 -27.29 -7.64
C SER A 58 18.53 -27.02 -6.49
N TYR A 59 18.15 -28.09 -5.78
CA TYR A 59 17.24 -28.05 -4.62
C TYR A 59 18.01 -28.05 -3.30
N PHE A 60 17.67 -27.12 -2.41
CA PHE A 60 18.28 -26.92 -1.09
C PHE A 60 17.26 -26.92 0.03
N VAL A 61 17.66 -27.42 1.21
CA VAL A 61 16.85 -27.38 2.42
C VAL A 61 17.68 -27.05 3.65
N LEU A 62 17.18 -26.16 4.52
CA LEU A 62 17.77 -25.93 5.83
C LEU A 62 17.46 -27.10 6.79
N MET A 63 18.50 -27.58 7.46
CA MET A 63 18.40 -28.65 8.47
C MET A 63 18.25 -28.13 9.90
N GLY A 64 18.68 -26.89 10.13
CA GLY A 64 18.75 -26.20 11.42
C GLY A 64 18.79 -24.70 11.20
N ASP A 65 18.55 -23.92 12.25
CA ASP A 65 18.90 -22.50 12.20
C ASP A 65 20.43 -22.37 12.05
N ILE A 66 20.88 -21.44 11.22
CA ILE A 66 22.31 -21.20 10.99
C ILE A 66 22.68 -19.87 11.62
N ASN A 67 23.59 -19.88 12.59
CA ASN A 67 24.05 -18.67 13.27
C ASN A 67 25.48 -18.32 12.82
N PHE A 68 25.65 -17.13 12.27
CA PHE A 68 26.96 -16.62 11.80
C PHE A 68 27.75 -15.92 12.91
N GLY A 69 27.14 -15.63 14.06
CA GLY A 69 27.84 -15.11 15.24
C GLY A 69 28.53 -13.75 15.04
N GLY A 70 27.98 -12.90 14.17
CA GLY A 70 28.56 -11.63 13.72
C GLY A 70 29.57 -11.78 12.57
N GLY A 71 29.80 -13.01 12.09
CA GLY A 71 30.70 -13.29 10.99
C GLY A 71 30.20 -12.80 9.63
N ALA A 72 31.13 -12.72 8.68
CA ALA A 72 30.80 -12.39 7.30
C ALA A 72 29.89 -13.46 6.67
N MET A 73 28.87 -13.02 5.95
CA MET A 73 28.00 -13.86 5.13
C MET A 73 28.28 -13.55 3.66
N ILE A 74 28.56 -14.58 2.85
CA ILE A 74 28.77 -14.42 1.41
C ILE A 74 27.41 -14.61 0.72
N PRO A 75 26.95 -13.64 -0.09
CA PRO A 75 25.75 -13.78 -0.91
C PRO A 75 25.76 -15.00 -1.84
N VAL A 76 24.58 -15.54 -2.11
CA VAL A 76 24.33 -16.58 -3.10
C VAL A 76 23.79 -15.95 -4.38
N GLY A 77 24.29 -16.35 -5.55
CA GLY A 77 23.96 -15.68 -6.82
C GLY A 77 24.87 -14.49 -7.10
N THR A 78 24.88 -14.04 -8.36
CA THR A 78 25.52 -12.81 -8.83
C THR A 78 24.69 -12.20 -9.97
N GLU A 79 24.99 -10.96 -10.37
CA GLU A 79 24.38 -10.38 -11.58
C GLU A 79 24.63 -11.26 -12.82
N ALA A 80 25.86 -11.76 -13.00
CA ALA A 80 26.24 -12.57 -14.17
C ALA A 80 25.67 -14.00 -14.13
N GLN A 81 25.39 -14.52 -12.93
CA GLN A 81 24.84 -15.86 -12.74
C GLN A 81 23.86 -15.83 -11.56
N PRO A 82 22.56 -15.62 -11.82
CA PRO A 82 21.55 -15.59 -10.77
C PRO A 82 21.29 -16.99 -10.20
N PHE A 83 20.74 -17.04 -8.99
CA PHE A 83 20.23 -18.29 -8.41
C PHE A 83 18.88 -18.64 -9.05
N THR A 84 18.78 -19.83 -9.66
CA THR A 84 17.59 -20.30 -10.39
C THR A 84 16.93 -21.54 -9.78
N GLY A 85 17.50 -22.07 -8.69
CA GLY A 85 17.07 -23.28 -8.02
C GLY A 85 15.96 -23.06 -6.97
N VAL A 86 15.82 -24.02 -6.08
CA VAL A 86 14.82 -24.00 -4.99
C VAL A 86 15.54 -23.98 -3.64
N PHE A 87 15.28 -22.97 -2.82
CA PHE A 87 15.76 -22.89 -1.44
C PHE A 87 14.59 -22.95 -0.45
N ASN A 88 14.44 -24.10 0.22
CA ASN A 88 13.43 -24.28 1.27
C ASN A 88 14.06 -24.07 2.65
N GLY A 89 13.74 -22.94 3.28
CA GLY A 89 14.14 -22.64 4.65
C GLY A 89 13.51 -23.56 5.69
N ASN A 90 12.49 -24.35 5.34
CA ASN A 90 11.90 -25.37 6.21
C ASN A 90 11.42 -24.82 7.57
N GLY A 91 10.99 -23.55 7.59
CA GLY A 91 10.56 -22.83 8.80
C GLY A 91 11.71 -22.41 9.71
N ARG A 92 12.92 -22.28 9.17
CA ARG A 92 14.16 -21.99 9.90
C ARG A 92 14.80 -20.69 9.43
N ALA A 93 15.76 -20.21 10.21
CA ALA A 93 16.39 -18.92 9.95
C ALA A 93 17.91 -19.01 9.77
N VAL A 94 18.44 -18.11 8.95
CA VAL A 94 19.85 -17.69 8.99
C VAL A 94 19.96 -16.42 9.85
N ARG A 95 20.95 -16.38 10.75
CA ARG A 95 20.98 -15.39 11.84
C ARG A 95 22.34 -14.74 12.06
N ASN A 96 22.30 -13.50 12.53
CA ASN A 96 23.45 -12.75 13.07
C ASN A 96 24.66 -12.74 12.14
N GLY A 97 24.45 -12.54 10.85
CA GLY A 97 25.53 -12.38 9.85
C GLY A 97 25.77 -10.91 9.52
N SER A 98 26.83 -10.63 8.79
CA SER A 98 27.11 -9.30 8.24
C SER A 98 27.45 -9.37 6.76
N ILE A 99 26.78 -8.55 5.95
CA ILE A 99 27.09 -8.29 4.54
C ILE A 99 27.34 -6.78 4.43
N ALA A 100 28.59 -6.37 4.22
CA ALA A 100 28.99 -4.96 4.27
C ALA A 100 29.83 -4.58 3.05
N TRP A 101 29.18 -4.40 1.91
CA TRP A 101 29.80 -4.08 0.62
C TRP A 101 29.25 -2.73 0.09
N PRO A 102 29.59 -1.59 0.72
CA PRO A 102 28.94 -0.29 0.51
C PRO A 102 29.09 0.30 -0.90
N GLU A 103 30.00 -0.24 -1.71
CA GLU A 103 30.29 0.19 -3.09
C GLU A 103 29.83 -0.85 -4.12
N SER A 104 29.01 -1.82 -3.72
CA SER A 104 28.58 -2.94 -4.57
C SER A 104 27.08 -3.03 -4.65
N ASP A 105 26.61 -3.45 -5.82
CA ASP A 105 25.20 -3.65 -6.12
C ASP A 105 24.77 -5.10 -5.87
N TYR A 106 23.46 -5.35 -5.89
CA TYR A 106 22.86 -6.69 -5.74
C TYR A 106 23.21 -7.31 -4.39
N ILE A 107 22.84 -6.63 -3.30
CA ILE A 107 23.29 -6.97 -1.96
C ILE A 107 22.14 -7.57 -1.14
N GLY A 108 22.35 -8.80 -0.69
CA GLY A 108 21.49 -9.55 0.22
C GLY A 108 22.03 -10.97 0.40
N PRO A 109 21.51 -11.78 1.35
CA PRO A 109 21.86 -13.20 1.45
C PRO A 109 21.75 -13.94 0.10
N PHE A 110 20.79 -13.55 -0.73
CA PHE A 110 20.74 -13.85 -2.16
C PHE A 110 21.04 -12.56 -2.95
N ALA A 111 22.10 -12.52 -3.75
CA ALA A 111 22.42 -11.31 -4.51
C ALA A 111 21.40 -11.08 -5.63
N ASN A 112 21.20 -12.09 -6.48
CA ASN A 112 20.26 -12.05 -7.59
C ASN A 112 19.53 -13.39 -7.74
N LEU A 113 18.21 -13.32 -7.81
CA LEU A 113 17.30 -14.43 -8.01
C LEU A 113 16.78 -14.40 -9.44
N GLY A 114 16.95 -15.48 -10.18
CA GLY A 114 16.61 -15.57 -11.59
C GLY A 114 15.23 -16.18 -11.83
N ALA A 115 14.84 -16.19 -13.10
CA ALA A 115 13.52 -16.67 -13.52
C ALA A 115 13.28 -18.12 -13.10
N GLY A 116 12.12 -18.36 -12.48
CA GLY A 116 11.70 -19.70 -12.05
C GLY A 116 12.33 -20.20 -10.75
N CYS A 117 13.19 -19.41 -10.09
CA CYS A 117 13.68 -19.78 -8.77
C CYS A 117 12.57 -19.73 -7.70
N GLU A 118 12.75 -20.48 -6.62
CA GLU A 118 11.84 -20.45 -5.47
C GLU A 118 12.62 -20.30 -4.16
N ILE A 119 12.30 -19.27 -3.38
CA ILE A 119 12.77 -19.11 -2.00
C ILE A 119 11.56 -19.17 -1.08
N ARG A 120 11.51 -20.16 -0.18
CA ARG A 120 10.33 -20.34 0.68
C ARG A 120 10.65 -20.73 2.10
N ASN A 121 9.78 -20.33 3.03
CA ASN A 121 9.82 -20.72 4.45
C ASN A 121 11.14 -20.37 5.14
N LEU A 122 11.74 -19.23 4.80
CA LEU A 122 13.07 -18.81 5.27
C LEU A 122 12.98 -17.52 6.10
N GLY A 123 13.60 -17.53 7.28
CA GLY A 123 13.86 -16.33 8.08
C GLY A 123 15.29 -15.80 7.89
N VAL A 124 15.45 -14.47 7.89
CA VAL A 124 16.74 -13.79 8.01
C VAL A 124 16.71 -12.88 9.23
N GLU A 125 17.42 -13.23 10.30
CA GLU A 125 17.27 -12.54 11.59
C GLU A 125 18.58 -11.91 12.07
N GLY A 126 18.53 -10.63 12.44
CA GLY A 126 19.68 -9.92 12.99
C GLY A 126 20.89 -9.84 12.06
N VAL A 127 20.68 -10.00 10.74
CA VAL A 127 21.73 -9.79 9.74
C VAL A 127 21.82 -8.29 9.46
N THR A 128 23.04 -7.74 9.41
CA THR A 128 23.27 -6.36 8.95
C THR A 128 23.63 -6.37 7.48
N VAL A 129 22.89 -5.61 6.66
CA VAL A 129 23.09 -5.54 5.22
C VAL A 129 23.42 -4.11 4.81
N THR A 130 24.58 -3.89 4.21
CA THR A 130 25.02 -2.60 3.68
C THR A 130 25.52 -2.77 2.25
N GLY A 131 24.94 -2.01 1.33
CA GLY A 131 25.24 -2.04 -0.10
C GLY A 131 25.12 -0.67 -0.78
N HIS A 132 25.40 -0.63 -2.08
CA HIS A 132 25.13 0.52 -2.93
C HIS A 132 23.71 0.44 -3.51
N SER A 133 23.51 -0.12 -4.71
CA SER A 133 22.19 -0.30 -5.33
C SER A 133 21.64 -1.73 -5.19
N TYR A 134 20.31 -1.86 -5.29
CA TYR A 134 19.60 -3.15 -5.20
C TYR A 134 19.95 -3.91 -3.91
N VAL A 135 19.66 -3.26 -2.78
CA VAL A 135 19.98 -3.78 -1.45
C VAL A 135 18.72 -4.30 -0.79
N GLY A 136 18.73 -5.56 -0.35
CA GLY A 136 17.62 -6.19 0.36
C GLY A 136 18.06 -7.11 1.50
N GLY A 137 17.25 -7.16 2.56
CA GLY A 137 17.53 -8.01 3.72
C GLY A 137 17.45 -9.50 3.45
N LEU A 138 16.78 -9.93 2.37
CA LEU A 138 16.77 -11.31 1.86
C LEU A 138 17.42 -11.40 0.48
N ALA A 139 17.01 -10.53 -0.45
CA ALA A 139 17.50 -10.56 -1.83
C ALA A 139 17.87 -9.16 -2.34
N GLY A 140 18.99 -9.01 -3.03
CA GLY A 140 19.30 -7.76 -3.73
C GLY A 140 18.32 -7.53 -4.88
N CYS A 141 18.14 -8.55 -5.72
CA CYS A 141 17.26 -8.53 -6.88
C CYS A 141 16.45 -9.84 -7.03
N ASN A 142 15.21 -9.71 -7.50
CA ASN A 142 14.34 -10.81 -7.90
C ASN A 142 13.82 -10.61 -9.33
N GLN A 143 14.36 -11.38 -10.29
CA GLN A 143 14.08 -11.30 -11.73
C GLN A 143 13.28 -12.52 -12.18
N GLY A 144 11.99 -12.56 -11.88
CA GLY A 144 11.13 -13.69 -12.24
C GLY A 144 11.12 -14.86 -11.25
N GLY A 145 11.64 -14.68 -10.04
CA GLY A 145 11.58 -15.67 -8.96
C GLY A 145 10.33 -15.54 -8.08
N ALA A 146 10.04 -16.61 -7.34
CA ALA A 146 8.97 -16.67 -6.35
C ALA A 146 9.55 -16.68 -4.93
N ILE A 147 9.16 -15.69 -4.12
CA ILE A 147 9.53 -15.60 -2.71
C ILE A 147 8.26 -15.72 -1.87
N THR A 148 8.16 -16.81 -1.11
CA THR A 148 6.91 -17.16 -0.40
C THR A 148 7.14 -17.55 1.06
N SER A 149 6.36 -16.97 1.98
CA SER A 149 6.46 -17.27 3.42
C SER A 149 7.87 -17.03 3.98
N CYS A 150 8.49 -15.94 3.56
CA CYS A 150 9.83 -15.53 3.98
C CYS A 150 9.78 -14.26 4.82
N TYR A 151 10.73 -14.08 5.72
CA TYR A 151 10.79 -12.86 6.52
C TYR A 151 12.20 -12.40 6.83
N THR A 152 12.30 -11.12 7.19
CA THR A 152 13.56 -10.55 7.64
C THR A 152 13.39 -9.54 8.77
N SER A 153 14.33 -9.56 9.71
CA SER A 153 14.51 -8.54 10.75
C SER A 153 15.81 -7.75 10.56
N SER A 154 16.42 -7.84 9.37
CA SER A 154 17.70 -7.23 9.05
C SER A 154 17.62 -5.71 9.04
N ALA A 155 18.65 -5.05 9.58
CA ALA A 155 18.86 -3.63 9.33
C ALA A 155 19.51 -3.47 7.96
N VAL A 156 18.86 -2.70 7.07
CA VAL A 156 19.28 -2.53 5.68
C VAL A 156 19.69 -1.09 5.43
N LEU A 157 20.91 -0.90 4.93
CA LEU A 157 21.45 0.38 4.53
C LEU A 157 21.86 0.33 3.07
N GLY A 158 21.31 1.22 2.25
CA GLY A 158 21.72 1.40 0.86
C GLY A 158 22.22 2.81 0.57
N THR A 159 23.23 2.89 -0.29
CA THR A 159 23.84 4.14 -0.78
C THR A 159 23.70 4.31 -2.29
N GLY A 160 22.73 3.62 -2.92
CA GLY A 160 22.33 3.79 -4.32
C GLY A 160 20.82 3.58 -4.56
N ASN A 161 20.46 3.29 -5.81
CA ASN A 161 19.13 3.50 -6.40
C ASN A 161 17.93 2.80 -5.72
N SER A 162 18.09 1.59 -5.16
CA SER A 162 16.95 0.84 -4.62
C SER A 162 17.29 0.06 -3.36
N VAL A 163 16.52 0.30 -2.31
CA VAL A 163 16.72 -0.28 -0.97
C VAL A 163 15.40 -0.81 -0.45
N GLY A 164 15.32 -2.11 -0.18
CA GLY A 164 14.15 -2.76 0.39
C GLY A 164 14.48 -3.48 1.68
N GLY A 165 13.54 -3.55 2.61
CA GLY A 165 13.74 -4.37 3.81
C GLY A 165 13.90 -5.85 3.48
N LEU A 166 13.13 -6.38 2.53
CA LEU A 166 13.24 -7.76 2.03
C LEU A 166 13.98 -7.83 0.70
N ILE A 167 13.56 -7.04 -0.30
CA ILE A 167 14.06 -7.11 -1.68
C ILE A 167 14.42 -5.72 -2.18
N GLY A 168 15.63 -5.54 -2.70
CA GLY A 168 16.03 -4.27 -3.32
C GLY A 168 15.21 -3.96 -4.59
N TYR A 169 15.24 -4.86 -5.57
CA TYR A 169 14.56 -4.71 -6.86
C TYR A 169 13.77 -5.97 -7.22
N ASN A 170 12.47 -5.84 -7.52
CA ASN A 170 11.58 -6.93 -7.90
C ASN A 170 11.04 -6.68 -9.32
N GLU A 171 11.44 -7.54 -10.25
CA GLU A 171 11.17 -7.44 -11.68
C GLU A 171 10.55 -8.75 -12.16
N ASN A 172 9.33 -8.69 -12.70
CA ASN A 172 8.54 -9.88 -13.06
C ASN A 172 8.43 -10.93 -11.93
N GLY A 173 8.63 -10.50 -10.68
CA GLY A 173 8.80 -11.39 -9.53
C GLY A 173 7.54 -11.45 -8.66
N MET A 174 7.39 -12.56 -7.94
CA MET A 174 6.27 -12.79 -7.04
C MET A 174 6.73 -12.81 -5.58
N VAL A 175 6.10 -11.98 -4.74
CA VAL A 175 6.36 -11.88 -3.31
C VAL A 175 5.06 -12.10 -2.54
N THR A 176 4.96 -13.21 -1.81
CA THR A 176 3.71 -13.63 -1.17
C THR A 176 3.89 -14.11 0.27
N PHE A 177 3.02 -13.68 1.19
CA PHE A 177 3.10 -14.04 2.61
C PHE A 177 4.44 -13.67 3.26
N CYS A 178 5.03 -12.56 2.85
CA CYS A 178 6.35 -12.15 3.28
C CYS A 178 6.31 -10.92 4.19
N HIS A 179 7.32 -10.75 5.04
CA HIS A 179 7.42 -9.54 5.84
C HIS A 179 8.83 -9.07 6.19
N ALA A 180 8.95 -7.77 6.45
CA ALA A 180 10.16 -7.12 6.92
C ALA A 180 9.90 -6.27 8.17
N SER A 181 10.78 -6.35 9.15
CA SER A 181 10.65 -5.65 10.44
C SER A 181 11.87 -4.83 10.86
N GLY A 182 13.01 -5.03 10.19
CA GLY A 182 14.20 -4.22 10.45
C GLY A 182 14.12 -2.83 9.81
N ALA A 183 14.90 -1.89 10.34
CA ALA A 183 14.94 -0.53 9.81
C ALA A 183 15.59 -0.50 8.42
N VAL A 184 15.05 0.34 7.54
CA VAL A 184 15.55 0.55 6.17
C VAL A 184 15.99 2.00 6.03
N THR A 185 17.24 2.20 5.63
CA THR A 185 17.81 3.53 5.42
C THR A 185 18.41 3.63 4.03
N GLY A 186 17.93 4.59 3.24
CA GLY A 186 18.55 5.01 1.99
C GLY A 186 19.27 6.34 2.18
N ILE A 187 20.58 6.38 1.93
CA ILE A 187 21.41 7.60 2.06
C ILE A 187 21.89 8.04 0.68
N SER A 188 21.31 9.13 0.18
CA SER A 188 21.60 9.65 -1.15
C SER A 188 22.90 10.44 -1.29
N THR A 189 23.47 10.39 -2.50
CA THR A 189 24.19 11.50 -3.11
C THR A 189 23.34 12.12 -4.24
N PRO A 190 23.52 13.40 -4.62
CA PRO A 190 22.56 14.15 -5.47
C PRO A 190 22.35 13.68 -6.92
N SER A 191 22.93 12.54 -7.35
CA SER A 191 23.07 12.17 -8.76
C SER A 191 22.24 10.96 -9.22
N GLU A 192 21.46 10.33 -8.36
CA GLU A 192 20.72 9.10 -8.66
C GLU A 192 19.25 9.23 -8.27
N SER A 193 18.35 8.46 -8.90
CA SER A 193 16.96 8.28 -8.44
C SER A 193 16.93 7.23 -7.34
N TRP A 194 16.10 7.41 -6.30
CA TRP A 194 16.10 6.53 -5.12
C TRP A 194 14.71 6.03 -4.78
N TYR A 195 14.63 4.73 -4.52
CA TYR A 195 13.42 4.04 -4.08
C TYR A 195 13.72 3.31 -2.78
N VAL A 196 13.14 3.79 -1.67
CA VAL A 196 13.30 3.18 -0.36
C VAL A 196 11.96 2.57 0.06
N GLY A 197 11.93 1.26 0.23
CA GLY A 197 10.74 0.52 0.64
C GLY A 197 10.95 -0.31 1.90
N GLY A 198 9.98 -0.32 2.81
CA GLY A 198 10.08 -1.18 3.99
C GLY A 198 10.10 -2.68 3.67
N LEU A 199 9.50 -3.11 2.55
CA LEU A 199 9.55 -4.48 2.04
C LEU A 199 10.33 -4.57 0.72
N VAL A 200 9.92 -3.80 -0.29
CA VAL A 200 10.51 -3.83 -1.65
C VAL A 200 10.93 -2.42 -2.05
N GLY A 201 12.17 -2.21 -2.48
CA GLY A 201 12.61 -0.90 -2.98
C GLY A 201 11.82 -0.48 -4.23
N TRP A 202 11.93 -1.26 -5.30
CA TRP A 202 11.22 -1.03 -6.56
C TRP A 202 10.57 -2.32 -7.08
N ASN A 203 9.27 -2.24 -7.36
CA ASN A 203 8.42 -3.30 -7.88
C ASN A 203 7.97 -2.95 -9.31
N THR A 204 8.37 -3.73 -10.31
CA THR A 204 8.17 -3.40 -11.74
C THR A 204 7.89 -4.62 -12.62
N THR A 205 7.38 -4.35 -13.82
CA THR A 205 7.24 -5.29 -14.93
C THR A 205 6.34 -6.47 -14.55
N HIS A 206 5.05 -6.19 -14.34
CA HIS A 206 4.04 -7.17 -13.96
C HIS A 206 4.35 -7.90 -12.63
N SER A 207 5.15 -7.28 -11.77
CA SER A 207 5.49 -7.88 -10.49
C SER A 207 4.32 -7.84 -9.52
N THR A 208 4.26 -8.85 -8.64
CA THR A 208 3.19 -8.96 -7.63
C THR A 208 3.77 -8.99 -6.23
N VAL A 209 3.27 -8.13 -5.35
CA VAL A 209 3.43 -8.23 -3.90
C VAL A 209 2.06 -8.40 -3.29
N SER A 210 1.82 -9.52 -2.61
CA SER A 210 0.52 -9.76 -1.99
C SER A 210 0.59 -10.43 -0.62
N SER A 211 -0.43 -10.19 0.21
CA SER A 211 -0.52 -10.73 1.57
C SER A 211 0.76 -10.53 2.39
N SER A 212 1.41 -9.38 2.21
CA SER A 212 2.76 -9.11 2.71
C SER A 212 2.82 -7.77 3.42
N TYR A 213 3.75 -7.60 4.34
CA TYR A 213 3.76 -6.41 5.19
C TYR A 213 5.14 -5.94 5.65
N ALA A 214 5.22 -4.67 6.04
CA ALA A 214 6.41 -4.07 6.61
C ALA A 214 6.11 -3.30 7.89
N THR A 215 6.98 -3.44 8.89
CA THR A 215 6.82 -2.79 10.22
C THR A 215 8.04 -1.98 10.63
N GLY A 216 9.17 -2.14 9.95
CA GLY A 216 10.39 -1.38 10.21
C GLY A 216 10.25 0.08 9.80
N ALA A 217 10.94 0.98 10.52
CA ALA A 217 11.02 2.38 10.14
C ALA A 217 11.77 2.55 8.82
N VAL A 218 11.28 3.46 7.98
CA VAL A 218 11.87 3.81 6.68
C VAL A 218 12.40 5.23 6.77
N THR A 219 13.68 5.41 6.44
CA THR A 219 14.31 6.73 6.31
C THR A 219 14.90 6.86 4.91
N GLY A 220 14.34 7.75 4.10
CA GLY A 220 14.84 8.08 2.77
C GLY A 220 15.22 9.55 2.71
N SER A 221 16.37 9.85 2.09
CA SER A 221 16.86 11.22 2.02
C SER A 221 16.35 12.00 0.81
N ILE A 222 16.07 11.36 -0.33
CA ILE A 222 15.59 12.01 -1.58
C ILE A 222 14.68 11.04 -2.38
N PHE A 223 13.78 11.58 -3.20
CA PHE A 223 12.84 10.90 -4.09
C PHE A 223 11.73 10.13 -3.38
N TYR A 224 11.60 8.80 -3.58
CA TYR A 224 10.40 8.05 -3.22
C TYR A 224 10.66 7.12 -2.03
N SER A 225 9.95 7.38 -0.93
CA SER A 225 10.01 6.54 0.26
C SER A 225 8.62 5.98 0.57
N GLY A 226 8.53 4.65 0.61
CA GLY A 226 7.31 3.92 0.93
C GLY A 226 7.46 3.02 2.14
N GLY A 227 6.48 3.00 3.03
CA GLY A 227 6.52 2.09 4.18
C GLY A 227 6.50 0.60 3.78
N LEU A 228 5.94 0.26 2.61
CA LEU A 228 6.02 -1.08 2.02
C LEU A 228 6.87 -1.09 0.75
N VAL A 229 6.53 -0.24 -0.23
CA VAL A 229 7.18 -0.21 -1.55
C VAL A 229 7.64 1.20 -1.90
N GLY A 230 8.90 1.38 -2.27
CA GLY A 230 9.40 2.70 -2.69
C GLY A 230 8.72 3.17 -3.98
N TYR A 231 8.81 2.35 -5.05
CA TYR A 231 8.18 2.64 -6.34
C TYR A 231 7.49 1.41 -6.92
N ASN A 232 6.24 1.56 -7.38
CA ASN A 232 5.43 0.49 -7.96
C ASN A 232 5.02 0.85 -9.39
N THR A 233 5.47 0.09 -10.39
CA THR A 233 5.33 0.48 -11.81
C THR A 233 5.02 -0.65 -12.78
N ASP A 234 4.69 -0.27 -14.01
CA ASP A 234 4.70 -1.15 -15.18
C ASP A 234 3.79 -2.37 -15.00
N GLU A 235 2.51 -2.10 -14.77
CA GLU A 235 1.44 -3.08 -14.58
C GLU A 235 1.64 -3.98 -13.35
N SER A 236 2.41 -3.51 -12.37
CA SER A 236 2.62 -4.23 -11.12
C SER A 236 1.45 -4.08 -10.14
N THR A 237 1.31 -5.08 -9.27
CA THR A 237 0.17 -5.20 -8.35
C THR A 237 0.62 -5.27 -6.89
N LEU A 238 -0.05 -4.49 -6.04
CA LEU A 238 -0.04 -4.63 -4.58
C LEU A 238 -1.45 -5.03 -4.11
N ALA A 239 -1.56 -6.16 -3.42
CA ALA A 239 -2.85 -6.68 -2.97
C ALA A 239 -2.82 -7.22 -1.54
N SER A 240 -3.74 -6.77 -0.69
CA SER A 240 -3.84 -7.25 0.71
C SER A 240 -2.53 -7.04 1.49
N CYS A 241 -1.90 -5.89 1.32
CA CYS A 241 -0.62 -5.56 1.95
C CYS A 241 -0.75 -4.41 2.94
N TYR A 242 0.15 -4.33 3.90
CA TYR A 242 0.13 -3.23 4.86
C TYR A 242 1.51 -2.78 5.36
N ALA A 243 1.56 -1.53 5.82
CA ALA A 243 2.74 -0.96 6.44
C ALA A 243 2.41 -0.17 7.72
N THR A 244 3.20 -0.35 8.77
CA THR A 244 2.99 0.33 10.06
C THR A 244 4.21 1.11 10.55
N GLY A 245 5.36 0.97 9.88
CA GLY A 245 6.58 1.70 10.23
C GLY A 245 6.47 3.19 9.90
N GLN A 246 7.12 4.04 10.70
CA GLN A 246 7.24 5.46 10.39
C GLN A 246 8.02 5.67 9.09
N VAL A 247 7.61 6.63 8.26
CA VAL A 247 8.33 7.06 7.06
C VAL A 247 8.85 8.48 7.27
N ILE A 248 10.17 8.63 7.20
CA ILE A 248 10.84 9.92 7.30
C ILE A 248 11.46 10.23 5.94
N THR A 249 11.06 11.35 5.34
CA THR A 249 11.58 11.86 4.08
C THR A 249 12.40 13.13 4.32
N GLY A 250 13.37 13.40 3.45
CA GLY A 250 14.16 14.63 3.45
C GLY A 250 13.70 15.61 2.37
N ASP A 251 12.49 16.17 2.52
CA ASP A 251 11.83 17.08 1.57
C ASP A 251 11.53 16.43 0.20
N SER A 252 10.95 15.22 0.23
CA SER A 252 10.67 14.42 -0.98
C SER A 252 9.27 13.77 -0.96
N TYR A 253 9.06 12.74 -1.79
CA TYR A 253 7.82 11.99 -1.90
C TYR A 253 7.72 10.89 -0.83
N GLY A 254 6.71 10.98 0.04
CA GLY A 254 6.50 10.05 1.15
C GLY A 254 5.14 9.37 1.10
N GLY A 255 5.13 8.03 1.08
CA GLY A 255 3.90 7.25 1.21
C GLY A 255 3.96 6.26 2.36
N GLY A 256 2.91 6.20 3.17
CA GLY A 256 2.87 5.24 4.28
C GLY A 256 2.88 3.79 3.80
N LEU A 257 2.34 3.52 2.61
CA LEU A 257 2.47 2.24 1.91
C LEU A 257 3.42 2.35 0.72
N VAL A 258 3.19 3.30 -0.19
CA VAL A 258 3.91 3.40 -1.47
C VAL A 258 4.45 4.80 -1.71
N GLY A 259 5.75 4.95 -1.94
CA GLY A 259 6.32 6.28 -2.25
C GLY A 259 5.73 6.87 -3.54
N CYS A 260 5.77 6.10 -4.63
CA CYS A 260 5.10 6.45 -5.88
C CYS A 260 4.51 5.23 -6.59
N SER A 261 3.38 5.41 -7.27
CA SER A 261 2.76 4.38 -8.11
C SER A 261 2.51 4.91 -9.53
N SER A 262 2.80 4.09 -10.54
CA SER A 262 2.61 4.46 -11.94
C SER A 262 2.11 3.28 -12.78
N HIS A 263 1.00 3.43 -13.51
CA HIS A 263 0.41 2.38 -14.35
C HIS A 263 0.28 1.03 -13.61
N SER A 264 -0.27 1.06 -12.41
CA SER A 264 -0.27 -0.09 -11.49
C SER A 264 -1.62 -0.28 -10.80
N THR A 265 -1.77 -1.40 -10.08
CA THR A 265 -2.98 -1.68 -9.28
C THR A 265 -2.64 -1.82 -7.80
N ILE A 266 -3.38 -1.13 -6.94
CA ILE A 266 -3.25 -1.20 -5.48
C ILE A 266 -4.64 -1.45 -4.90
N SER A 267 -4.79 -2.58 -4.18
CA SER A 267 -6.10 -3.04 -3.72
C SER A 267 -6.06 -3.67 -2.33
N ALA A 268 -7.06 -3.37 -1.51
CA ALA A 268 -7.21 -3.94 -0.17
C ALA A 268 -5.96 -3.71 0.72
N CYS A 269 -5.31 -2.55 0.58
CA CYS A 269 -4.08 -2.24 1.30
C CYS A 269 -4.28 -1.13 2.32
N TYR A 270 -3.43 -1.10 3.37
CA TYR A 270 -3.51 -0.03 4.36
C TYR A 270 -2.17 0.39 4.95
N ALA A 271 -2.13 1.62 5.47
CA ALA A 271 -0.97 2.13 6.18
C ALA A 271 -1.35 2.89 7.46
N THR A 272 -0.57 2.68 8.52
CA THR A 272 -0.79 3.32 9.83
C THR A 272 0.44 4.08 10.34
N GLY A 273 1.56 4.00 9.63
CA GLY A 273 2.79 4.69 9.98
C GLY A 273 2.67 6.21 9.79
N ALA A 274 3.23 6.99 10.70
CA ALA A 274 3.31 8.45 10.54
C ALA A 274 4.32 8.84 9.45
N ILE A 275 4.06 9.96 8.77
CA ILE A 275 4.91 10.52 7.72
C ILE A 275 5.38 11.91 8.12
N THR A 276 6.69 12.17 8.03
CA THR A 276 7.29 13.46 8.38
C THR A 276 8.35 13.90 7.37
N GLY A 277 8.38 15.20 7.05
CA GLY A 277 9.44 15.83 6.25
C GLY A 277 9.26 15.68 4.75
N ALA A 278 8.03 15.64 4.25
CA ALA A 278 7.74 15.44 2.83
C ALA A 278 7.30 16.74 2.16
N ASP A 279 7.69 16.94 0.90
CA ASP A 279 7.07 17.97 0.05
C ASP A 279 5.79 17.43 -0.60
N GLU A 280 5.78 16.15 -0.98
CA GLU A 280 4.57 15.46 -1.43
C GLU A 280 4.36 14.22 -0.55
N ALA A 281 3.25 14.13 0.18
CA ALA A 281 2.98 12.94 0.97
C ALA A 281 1.53 12.54 1.02
N GLY A 282 1.32 11.22 1.00
CA GLY A 282 0.04 10.62 1.32
C GLY A 282 0.17 9.55 2.38
N GLY A 283 -0.76 9.50 3.32
CA GLY A 283 -0.78 8.47 4.36
C GLY A 283 -0.75 7.05 3.80
N LEU A 284 -1.24 6.82 2.57
CA LEU A 284 -1.06 5.58 1.81
C LEU A 284 -0.01 5.75 0.69
N ILE A 285 -0.17 6.75 -0.19
CA ILE A 285 0.68 6.91 -1.38
C ILE A 285 1.21 8.35 -1.51
N GLY A 286 2.51 8.54 -1.75
CA GLY A 286 3.05 9.87 -2.03
C GLY A 286 2.44 10.47 -3.30
N SER A 287 2.76 9.89 -4.46
CA SER A 287 2.20 10.31 -5.76
C SER A 287 1.72 9.12 -6.58
N ASP A 288 0.63 9.33 -7.32
CA ASP A 288 -0.02 8.29 -8.10
C ASP A 288 -0.33 8.73 -9.53
N TYR A 289 0.09 7.92 -10.51
CA TYR A 289 0.00 8.23 -11.93
C TYR A 289 -0.63 7.09 -12.73
N ARG A 290 -1.84 7.29 -13.25
CA ARG A 290 -2.54 6.32 -14.12
C ARG A 290 -2.67 4.93 -13.49
N SER A 291 -2.84 4.88 -12.17
CA SER A 291 -3.06 3.63 -11.43
C SER A 291 -4.54 3.45 -11.09
N VAL A 292 -4.85 2.28 -10.54
CA VAL A 292 -6.13 2.00 -9.88
C VAL A 292 -5.88 1.76 -8.41
N LEU A 293 -6.50 2.58 -7.56
CA LEU A 293 -6.55 2.41 -6.11
C LEU A 293 -7.97 2.02 -5.70
N SER A 294 -8.10 0.90 -5.00
CA SER A 294 -9.40 0.44 -4.53
C SER A 294 -9.36 -0.16 -3.13
N ASN A 295 -10.37 0.10 -2.31
CA ASN A 295 -10.53 -0.53 -1.00
C ASN A 295 -9.31 -0.33 -0.08
N CYS A 296 -8.72 0.87 -0.10
CA CYS A 296 -7.51 1.15 0.67
C CYS A 296 -7.75 2.22 1.74
N TYR A 297 -6.96 2.19 2.82
CA TYR A 297 -7.09 3.22 3.85
C TYR A 297 -5.78 3.60 4.52
N ALA A 298 -5.76 4.80 5.09
CA ALA A 298 -4.64 5.28 5.88
C ALA A 298 -5.08 5.99 7.16
N SER A 299 -4.34 5.75 8.25
CA SER A 299 -4.64 6.33 9.56
C SER A 299 -3.45 7.02 10.23
N GLY A 300 -2.26 6.98 9.60
CA GLY A 300 -1.08 7.67 10.10
C GLY A 300 -1.19 9.19 9.94
N SER A 301 -0.59 9.96 10.84
CA SER A 301 -0.48 11.41 10.69
C SER A 301 0.49 11.77 9.56
N VAL A 302 0.20 12.84 8.82
CA VAL A 302 1.04 13.34 7.72
C VAL A 302 1.43 14.79 8.01
N SER A 303 2.74 15.06 8.00
CA SER A 303 3.28 16.43 8.14
C SER A 303 4.34 16.74 7.08
N GLY A 304 4.24 17.90 6.43
CA GLY A 304 5.09 18.31 5.30
C GLY A 304 4.81 19.75 4.84
N SER A 305 5.20 20.11 3.61
CA SER A 305 5.07 21.48 3.08
C SER A 305 4.18 21.62 1.83
N GLY A 306 4.29 20.72 0.86
CA GLY A 306 3.56 20.78 -0.42
C GLY A 306 2.32 19.88 -0.43
N TYR A 307 2.12 19.08 -1.49
CA TYR A 307 0.90 18.28 -1.67
C TYR A 307 0.74 17.20 -0.59
N LEU A 308 -0.10 17.47 0.41
CA LEU A 308 -0.35 16.54 1.52
C LEU A 308 -1.76 15.97 1.49
N GLY A 309 -1.88 14.64 1.52
CA GLY A 309 -3.14 13.94 1.66
C GLY A 309 -3.14 12.91 2.77
N GLY A 310 -4.29 12.66 3.40
CA GLY A 310 -4.41 11.52 4.30
C GLY A 310 -4.32 10.16 3.59
N LEU A 311 -4.73 10.08 2.33
CA LEU A 311 -4.56 8.90 1.47
C LEU A 311 -3.43 9.13 0.45
N ALA A 312 -3.50 10.20 -0.34
CA ALA A 312 -2.57 10.45 -1.44
C ALA A 312 -2.09 11.90 -1.49
N GLY A 313 -0.80 12.17 -1.68
CA GLY A 313 -0.30 13.53 -1.89
C GLY A 313 -0.80 14.10 -3.22
N TYR A 314 -0.49 13.41 -4.31
CA TYR A 314 -0.90 13.79 -5.66
C TYR A 314 -1.48 12.63 -6.46
N ILE A 315 -2.55 12.88 -7.21
CA ILE A 315 -3.14 11.90 -8.13
C ILE A 315 -3.24 12.50 -9.53
N SER A 316 -2.82 11.76 -10.56
CA SER A 316 -2.97 12.15 -11.97
C SER A 316 -3.24 10.98 -12.91
N GLY A 317 -4.37 11.02 -13.61
CA GLY A 317 -4.83 10.02 -14.56
C GLY A 317 -5.30 8.73 -13.89
N SER A 318 -5.33 8.67 -12.57
CA SER A 318 -5.69 7.48 -11.81
C SER A 318 -7.17 7.44 -11.46
N THR A 319 -7.62 6.25 -11.06
CA THR A 319 -8.94 6.02 -10.46
C THR A 319 -8.77 5.62 -9.01
N VAL A 320 -9.39 6.37 -8.09
CA VAL A 320 -9.41 6.09 -6.66
C VAL A 320 -10.83 5.83 -6.22
N MET A 321 -11.09 4.65 -5.65
CA MET A 321 -12.44 4.27 -5.24
C MET A 321 -12.50 3.49 -3.92
N HIS A 322 -13.55 3.71 -3.13
CA HIS A 322 -13.75 3.00 -1.86
C HIS A 322 -12.56 3.14 -0.91
N CYS A 323 -11.99 4.34 -0.84
CA CYS A 323 -10.81 4.62 -0.02
C CYS A 323 -11.12 5.65 1.07
N HIS A 324 -10.41 5.57 2.19
CA HIS A 324 -10.59 6.55 3.26
C HIS A 324 -9.33 6.90 4.03
N ALA A 325 -9.37 8.07 4.68
CA ALA A 325 -8.30 8.54 5.55
C ALA A 325 -8.82 9.09 6.88
N GLY A 326 -8.06 8.84 7.96
CA GLY A 326 -8.41 9.29 9.31
C GLY A 326 -7.28 9.97 10.08
N GLY A 327 -6.09 10.09 9.50
CA GLY A 327 -4.93 10.73 10.15
C GLY A 327 -5.05 12.24 10.26
N VAL A 328 -4.34 12.83 11.22
CA VAL A 328 -4.15 14.29 11.32
C VAL A 328 -3.21 14.75 10.21
N ILE A 329 -3.60 15.77 9.46
CA ILE A 329 -2.81 16.32 8.35
C ILE A 329 -2.41 17.76 8.68
N SER A 330 -1.12 18.07 8.58
CA SER A 330 -0.57 19.40 8.85
C SER A 330 0.45 19.78 7.77
N GLY A 331 0.19 20.84 7.00
CA GLY A 331 1.05 21.27 5.90
C GLY A 331 1.04 22.78 5.66
N GLU A 332 1.56 23.22 4.51
CA GLU A 332 1.51 24.63 4.10
C GLU A 332 0.57 24.81 2.88
N TYR A 333 0.84 24.13 1.77
CA TYR A 333 0.13 24.33 0.50
C TYR A 333 -0.62 23.07 0.04
N TYR A 334 -1.84 23.19 -0.48
CA TYR A 334 -2.58 22.06 -1.08
C TYR A 334 -2.74 20.87 -0.11
N VAL A 335 -3.36 21.15 1.04
CA VAL A 335 -3.50 20.18 2.13
C VAL A 335 -4.90 19.61 2.12
N GLY A 336 -5.02 18.30 1.89
CA GLY A 336 -6.29 17.57 1.83
C GLY A 336 -6.41 16.48 2.88
N GLY A 337 -7.60 16.29 3.45
CA GLY A 337 -7.82 15.16 4.36
C GLY A 337 -7.73 13.79 3.68
N LEU A 338 -8.06 13.69 2.39
CA LEU A 338 -7.87 12.49 1.56
C LEU A 338 -6.74 12.69 0.54
N VAL A 339 -6.82 13.75 -0.27
CA VAL A 339 -5.88 13.99 -1.37
C VAL A 339 -5.33 15.40 -1.34
N GLY A 340 -4.01 15.60 -1.38
CA GLY A 340 -3.46 16.96 -1.45
C GLY A 340 -3.90 17.67 -2.73
N ARG A 341 -3.59 17.07 -3.88
CA ARG A 341 -4.05 17.55 -5.19
C ARG A 341 -4.58 16.44 -6.09
N VAL A 342 -5.80 16.61 -6.58
CA VAL A 342 -6.38 15.83 -7.67
C VAL A 342 -6.06 16.55 -8.97
N GLY A 343 -5.15 16.01 -9.78
CA GLY A 343 -4.89 16.48 -11.14
C GLY A 343 -5.95 15.95 -12.10
N SER A 344 -5.55 15.22 -13.13
CA SER A 344 -6.49 14.42 -13.94
C SER A 344 -6.91 13.14 -13.20
N GLY A 345 -8.06 12.54 -13.51
CA GLY A 345 -8.50 11.28 -12.91
C GLY A 345 -9.80 11.39 -12.11
N THR A 346 -10.13 10.33 -11.38
CA THR A 346 -11.41 10.20 -10.66
C THR A 346 -11.19 9.80 -9.20
N VAL A 347 -11.95 10.42 -8.30
CA VAL A 347 -12.05 10.04 -6.89
C VAL A 347 -13.52 9.80 -6.57
N THR A 348 -13.88 8.56 -6.22
CA THR A 348 -15.28 8.16 -6.06
C THR A 348 -15.52 7.30 -4.83
N PHE A 349 -16.62 7.49 -4.10
CA PHE A 349 -16.92 6.67 -2.91
C PHE A 349 -15.82 6.71 -1.85
N CYS A 350 -15.27 7.91 -1.63
CA CYS A 350 -14.16 8.11 -0.69
C CYS A 350 -14.50 9.12 0.40
N TYR A 351 -13.85 9.01 1.55
CA TYR A 351 -14.07 9.94 2.64
C TYR A 351 -12.84 10.22 3.51
N ALA A 352 -12.86 11.38 4.17
CA ALA A 352 -11.85 11.76 5.16
C ALA A 352 -12.48 12.35 6.42
N ASN A 353 -12.00 11.90 7.59
CA ASN A 353 -12.52 12.33 8.89
C ASN A 353 -11.45 12.94 9.81
N GLY A 354 -10.17 12.87 9.44
CA GLY A 354 -9.08 13.48 10.20
C GLY A 354 -9.08 15.00 10.08
N PRO A 355 -8.64 15.74 11.13
CA PRO A 355 -8.49 17.19 11.04
C PRO A 355 -7.36 17.57 10.07
N VAL A 356 -7.55 18.70 9.39
CA VAL A 356 -6.65 19.21 8.36
C VAL A 356 -6.25 20.64 8.68
N GLU A 357 -4.96 20.90 8.78
CA GLU A 357 -4.38 22.22 9.02
C GLU A 357 -3.40 22.57 7.89
N GLY A 358 -3.55 23.76 7.31
CA GLY A 358 -2.62 24.29 6.32
C GLY A 358 -2.71 25.80 6.17
N ASP A 359 -1.97 26.37 5.20
CA ASP A 359 -1.98 27.80 4.92
C ASP A 359 -2.82 28.15 3.69
N GLU A 360 -2.60 27.50 2.55
CA GLU A 360 -3.27 27.81 1.28
C GLU A 360 -3.83 26.54 0.62
N ASP A 361 -5.06 26.64 0.09
CA ASP A 361 -5.79 25.54 -0.55
C ASP A 361 -5.94 24.33 0.38
N VAL A 362 -6.73 24.51 1.44
CA VAL A 362 -6.93 23.50 2.48
C VAL A 362 -8.34 22.92 2.38
N GLY A 363 -8.45 21.60 2.22
CA GLY A 363 -9.73 20.92 2.07
C GLY A 363 -9.90 19.71 2.97
N GLY A 364 -11.10 19.51 3.52
CA GLY A 364 -11.39 18.33 4.34
C GLY A 364 -11.28 17.01 3.56
N LEU A 365 -11.54 17.01 2.25
CA LEU A 365 -11.27 15.89 1.34
C LEU A 365 -10.06 16.17 0.45
N ALA A 366 -10.04 17.32 -0.24
CA ALA A 366 -8.99 17.62 -1.21
C ALA A 366 -8.45 19.06 -1.08
N GLY A 367 -7.14 19.25 -1.03
CA GLY A 367 -6.57 20.62 -1.03
C GLY A 367 -6.95 21.37 -2.30
N CYS A 368 -6.65 20.76 -3.45
CA CYS A 368 -7.00 21.29 -4.76
C CYS A 368 -7.51 20.20 -5.71
N ILE A 369 -8.55 20.53 -6.48
CA ILE A 369 -9.07 19.69 -7.56
C ILE A 369 -8.86 20.44 -8.88
N GLY A 370 -7.99 19.93 -9.74
CA GLY A 370 -7.49 20.58 -10.94
C GLY A 370 -7.42 19.67 -12.16
N GLY A 371 -8.54 19.52 -12.88
CA GLY A 371 -8.64 18.70 -14.10
C GLY A 371 -9.23 17.30 -13.90
N GLY A 372 -9.74 17.00 -12.71
CA GLY A 372 -10.29 15.69 -12.34
C GLY A 372 -11.75 15.75 -11.91
N THR A 373 -12.29 14.61 -11.50
CA THR A 373 -13.68 14.47 -11.05
C THR A 373 -13.71 13.88 -9.65
N VAL A 374 -14.46 14.50 -8.75
CA VAL A 374 -14.69 14.01 -7.38
C VAL A 374 -16.19 13.83 -7.17
N ILE A 375 -16.63 12.60 -7.00
CA ILE A 375 -18.07 12.29 -6.88
C ILE A 375 -18.37 11.27 -5.80
N TYR A 376 -19.54 11.34 -5.18
CA TYR A 376 -19.92 10.40 -4.11
C TYR A 376 -18.91 10.39 -2.96
N CYS A 377 -18.42 11.56 -2.53
CA CYS A 377 -17.40 11.68 -1.50
C CYS A 377 -17.85 12.57 -0.35
N PHE A 378 -17.26 12.39 0.84
CA PHE A 378 -17.56 13.29 1.96
C PHE A 378 -16.38 13.57 2.88
N ALA A 379 -16.47 14.70 3.59
CA ALA A 379 -15.48 15.09 4.59
C ALA A 379 -16.13 15.45 5.93
N GLY A 380 -15.62 14.87 7.01
CA GLY A 380 -16.08 15.10 8.38
C GLY A 380 -15.07 15.83 9.28
N GLY A 381 -13.81 15.90 8.89
CA GLY A 381 -12.74 16.50 9.70
C GLY A 381 -12.78 18.03 9.69
N ALA A 382 -12.41 18.65 10.82
CA ALA A 382 -12.27 20.10 10.90
C ALA A 382 -11.13 20.59 9.98
N VAL A 383 -11.31 21.77 9.38
CA VAL A 383 -10.40 22.37 8.42
C VAL A 383 -9.95 23.74 8.92
N THR A 384 -8.65 23.93 9.06
CA THR A 384 -8.03 25.22 9.38
C THR A 384 -7.10 25.62 8.24
N GLY A 385 -7.40 26.74 7.59
CA GLY A 385 -6.63 27.26 6.44
C GLY A 385 -6.57 28.78 6.45
N THR A 386 -5.45 29.39 6.06
CA THR A 386 -5.37 30.86 5.97
C THR A 386 -6.12 31.39 4.75
N THR A 387 -5.90 30.79 3.58
CA THR A 387 -6.48 31.18 2.28
C THR A 387 -7.09 29.97 1.57
N ASN A 388 -8.28 30.13 0.98
CA ASN A 388 -8.99 29.10 0.22
C ASN A 388 -9.19 27.82 1.05
N ALA A 389 -9.94 27.91 2.15
CA ALA A 389 -10.29 26.74 2.95
C ALA A 389 -11.72 26.28 2.65
N GLY A 390 -11.92 24.98 2.45
CA GLY A 390 -13.25 24.42 2.25
C GLY A 390 -13.47 23.12 2.99
N GLY A 391 -14.71 22.89 3.45
CA GLY A 391 -15.04 21.67 4.18
C GLY A 391 -14.81 20.39 3.36
N LEU A 392 -15.00 20.45 2.03
CA LEU A 392 -14.65 19.36 1.10
C LEU A 392 -13.36 19.68 0.34
N ALA A 393 -13.28 20.84 -0.30
CA ALA A 393 -12.11 21.21 -1.11
C ALA A 393 -11.63 22.64 -0.87
N GLY A 394 -10.32 22.85 -0.79
CA GLY A 394 -9.77 24.20 -0.72
C GLY A 394 -10.09 24.99 -1.98
N SER A 395 -9.71 24.42 -3.13
CA SER A 395 -9.94 25.03 -4.44
C SER A 395 -10.37 24.04 -5.52
N ILE A 396 -11.18 24.54 -6.47
CA ILE A 396 -11.55 23.85 -7.70
C ILE A 396 -11.08 24.68 -8.91
N TYR A 397 -10.14 24.13 -9.66
CA TYR A 397 -9.52 24.75 -10.84
C TYR A 397 -9.82 23.97 -12.12
N GLY A 398 -10.77 24.45 -12.91
CA GLY A 398 -11.02 23.93 -14.26
C GLY A 398 -10.35 24.77 -15.33
N THR A 399 -10.05 24.15 -16.47
CA THR A 399 -9.73 24.88 -17.72
C THR A 399 -10.75 24.54 -18.80
N VAL A 400 -10.70 25.23 -19.93
CA VAL A 400 -11.59 24.92 -21.08
C VAL A 400 -11.36 23.49 -21.56
N ASP A 401 -10.10 23.03 -21.59
CA ASP A 401 -9.74 21.70 -22.06
C ASP A 401 -9.95 20.61 -20.98
N TYR A 402 -9.89 21.00 -19.71
CA TYR A 402 -10.05 20.12 -18.55
C TYR A 402 -11.05 20.72 -17.56
N PRO A 403 -12.37 20.68 -17.85
CA PRO A 403 -13.38 21.10 -16.90
C PRO A 403 -13.32 20.21 -15.66
N THR A 404 -13.58 20.78 -14.49
CA THR A 404 -13.47 20.08 -13.21
C THR A 404 -14.85 20.02 -12.55
N ALA A 405 -15.21 18.84 -12.04
CA ALA A 405 -16.54 18.61 -11.49
C ALA A 405 -16.47 17.96 -10.10
N VAL A 406 -17.23 18.56 -9.18
CA VAL A 406 -17.58 17.96 -7.89
C VAL A 406 -19.08 17.69 -7.91
N ALA A 407 -19.50 16.46 -7.64
CA ALA A 407 -20.92 16.17 -7.57
C ALA A 407 -21.28 15.07 -6.56
N HIS A 408 -22.48 15.16 -5.98
CA HIS A 408 -22.94 14.19 -4.99
C HIS A 408 -22.00 14.07 -3.79
N CYS A 409 -21.55 15.21 -3.27
CA CYS A 409 -20.59 15.27 -2.17
C CYS A 409 -21.14 16.06 -0.98
N TYR A 410 -20.60 15.82 0.21
CA TYR A 410 -20.97 16.64 1.37
C TYR A 410 -19.84 16.89 2.37
N ALA A 411 -19.93 17.99 3.10
CA ALA A 411 -18.99 18.37 4.14
C ALA A 411 -19.69 18.73 5.46
N ARG A 412 -19.11 18.25 6.57
CA ARG A 412 -19.62 18.47 7.94
C ARG A 412 -18.60 19.09 8.89
N GLY A 413 -17.32 19.06 8.52
CA GLY A 413 -16.25 19.64 9.33
C GLY A 413 -16.36 21.16 9.41
N ALA A 414 -16.11 21.71 10.60
CA ALA A 414 -15.99 23.16 10.76
C ALA A 414 -14.79 23.69 9.95
N VAL A 415 -14.95 24.87 9.36
CA VAL A 415 -13.95 25.55 8.53
C VAL A 415 -13.57 26.88 9.19
N SER A 416 -12.29 27.08 9.48
CA SER A 416 -11.77 28.31 10.09
C SER A 416 -10.60 28.87 9.30
N GLY A 417 -10.52 30.19 9.14
CA GLY A 417 -9.47 30.82 8.34
C GLY A 417 -9.54 32.33 8.23
N ALA A 418 -8.89 32.91 7.21
CA ALA A 418 -8.91 34.36 6.98
C ALA A 418 -9.69 34.75 5.71
N TYR A 419 -9.32 34.19 4.54
CA TYR A 419 -9.82 34.65 3.23
C TYR A 419 -10.34 33.49 2.36
N CYS A 420 -11.49 33.70 1.69
CA CYS A 420 -12.14 32.72 0.81
C CYS A 420 -12.44 31.38 1.51
N LEU A 421 -13.38 31.38 2.46
CA LEU A 421 -13.77 30.18 3.19
C LEU A 421 -15.16 29.70 2.78
N GLY A 422 -15.30 28.45 2.39
CA GLY A 422 -16.58 27.85 2.04
C GLY A 422 -16.92 26.64 2.90
N GLY A 423 -18.20 26.48 3.25
CA GLY A 423 -18.64 25.26 3.94
C GLY A 423 -18.36 23.98 3.12
N LEU A 424 -18.38 24.06 1.79
CA LEU A 424 -17.95 22.98 0.88
C LEU A 424 -16.63 23.30 0.17
N VAL A 425 -16.54 24.47 -0.48
CA VAL A 425 -15.40 24.84 -1.33
C VAL A 425 -14.92 26.25 -1.04
N GLY A 426 -13.61 26.44 -0.77
CA GLY A 426 -13.03 27.77 -0.57
C GLY A 426 -13.11 28.63 -1.84
N TYR A 427 -12.41 28.23 -2.90
CA TYR A 427 -12.38 28.93 -4.19
C TYR A 427 -12.89 28.09 -5.37
N LEU A 428 -13.87 28.62 -6.11
CA LEU A 428 -14.47 27.98 -7.29
C LEU A 428 -14.14 28.74 -8.58
N GLN A 429 -13.18 28.25 -9.36
CA GLN A 429 -12.81 28.90 -10.63
C GLN A 429 -13.90 28.75 -11.71
N ARG A 430 -13.89 29.64 -12.71
CA ARG A 430 -14.85 29.74 -13.83
C ARG A 430 -15.26 28.42 -14.52
N TYR A 431 -14.35 27.46 -14.64
CA TYR A 431 -14.61 26.16 -15.31
C TYR A 431 -14.70 24.99 -14.31
N GLY A 432 -14.77 25.30 -13.02
CA GLY A 432 -15.18 24.38 -11.97
C GLY A 432 -16.70 24.35 -11.84
N SER A 433 -17.23 23.20 -11.47
CA SER A 433 -18.66 23.00 -11.25
C SER A 433 -18.94 22.18 -9.98
N ILE A 434 -20.02 22.54 -9.29
CA ILE A 434 -20.54 21.83 -8.11
C ILE A 434 -21.99 21.42 -8.40
N GLY A 435 -22.31 20.14 -8.21
CA GLY A 435 -23.66 19.59 -8.42
C GLY A 435 -24.13 18.73 -7.26
N TYR A 436 -25.42 18.79 -6.91
CA TYR A 436 -26.05 17.82 -5.99
C TYR A 436 -25.28 17.62 -4.68
N SER A 437 -24.73 18.69 -4.11
CA SER A 437 -23.81 18.62 -2.97
C SER A 437 -24.26 19.54 -1.84
N TYR A 438 -23.76 19.32 -0.63
CA TYR A 438 -24.13 20.18 0.49
C TYR A 438 -23.09 20.34 1.60
N ALA A 439 -23.23 21.41 2.38
CA ALA A 439 -22.38 21.71 3.53
C ALA A 439 -23.20 22.00 4.80
N THR A 440 -22.67 21.56 5.94
CA THR A 440 -23.27 21.76 7.27
C THR A 440 -22.26 22.23 8.32
N GLY A 441 -20.96 22.23 8.03
CA GLY A 441 -19.94 22.64 8.98
C GLY A 441 -19.93 24.15 9.22
N ALA A 442 -19.74 24.57 10.47
CA ALA A 442 -19.60 25.98 10.83
C ALA A 442 -18.46 26.65 10.05
N VAL A 443 -18.69 27.84 9.52
CA VAL A 443 -17.68 28.63 8.80
C VAL A 443 -17.33 29.85 9.66
N SER A 444 -16.03 30.09 9.85
CA SER A 444 -15.53 31.22 10.65
C SER A 444 -14.30 31.84 9.98
N GLY A 445 -14.48 32.99 9.34
CA GLY A 445 -13.39 33.73 8.70
C GLY A 445 -13.55 35.25 8.76
N ASP A 446 -12.56 35.96 8.22
CA ASP A 446 -12.52 37.43 8.25
C ASP A 446 -13.26 38.04 7.05
N THR A 447 -13.02 37.52 5.84
CA THR A 447 -13.54 38.08 4.58
C THR A 447 -13.82 36.99 3.55
N ASP A 448 -14.82 37.19 2.70
CA ASP A 448 -15.24 36.27 1.63
C ASP A 448 -15.56 34.86 2.17
N THR A 449 -16.40 34.82 3.20
CA THR A 449 -16.99 33.59 3.75
C THR A 449 -18.30 33.27 3.04
N GLY A 450 -18.56 31.98 2.84
CA GLY A 450 -19.82 31.53 2.28
C GLY A 450 -20.25 30.17 2.77
N GLY A 451 -21.56 29.97 2.91
CA GLY A 451 -22.12 28.73 3.44
C GLY A 451 -21.80 27.49 2.61
N LEU A 452 -21.66 27.62 1.29
CA LEU A 452 -21.24 26.54 0.39
C LEU A 452 -19.91 26.84 -0.29
N VAL A 453 -19.84 27.94 -1.03
CA VAL A 453 -18.66 28.45 -1.73
C VAL A 453 -18.24 29.78 -1.12
N GLY A 454 -16.96 29.91 -0.78
CA GLY A 454 -16.39 31.16 -0.24
C GLY A 454 -16.31 32.25 -1.30
N CYS A 455 -15.60 31.99 -2.39
CA CYS A 455 -15.45 32.94 -3.49
C CYS A 455 -15.26 32.23 -4.85
N GLY A 456 -15.47 32.94 -5.96
CA GLY A 456 -15.29 32.37 -7.29
C GLY A 456 -16.34 32.80 -8.31
N ILE A 457 -16.30 32.19 -9.50
CA ILE A 457 -17.24 32.45 -10.60
C ILE A 457 -17.59 31.18 -11.38
N GLY A 458 -17.35 30.00 -10.80
CA GLY A 458 -17.77 28.74 -11.40
C GLY A 458 -19.26 28.48 -11.22
N THR A 459 -19.71 27.31 -11.65
CA THR A 459 -21.14 26.98 -11.68
C THR A 459 -21.54 26.11 -10.49
N VAL A 460 -22.69 26.42 -9.89
CA VAL A 460 -23.28 25.62 -8.82
C VAL A 460 -24.70 25.24 -9.21
N THR A 461 -25.08 23.98 -9.05
CA THR A 461 -26.39 23.43 -9.45
C THR A 461 -26.93 22.51 -8.37
N SER A 462 -28.21 22.69 -7.99
CA SER A 462 -28.93 21.83 -7.02
C SER A 462 -28.09 21.49 -5.78
N SER A 463 -27.42 22.49 -5.21
CA SER A 463 -26.50 22.31 -4.09
C SER A 463 -26.80 23.33 -2.99
N TYR A 464 -26.62 22.90 -1.74
CA TYR A 464 -27.25 23.56 -0.58
C TYR A 464 -26.30 23.73 0.59
N TRP A 465 -26.53 24.73 1.42
CA TRP A 465 -25.92 24.78 2.75
C TRP A 465 -26.96 25.02 3.82
N ASP A 466 -26.68 24.55 5.02
CA ASP A 466 -27.51 24.80 6.19
C ASP A 466 -27.13 26.15 6.82
N THR A 467 -27.99 27.15 6.71
CA THR A 467 -27.72 28.52 7.19
C THR A 467 -27.55 28.60 8.71
N MET A 468 -28.13 27.66 9.47
CA MET A 468 -28.06 27.68 10.93
C MET A 468 -26.77 27.02 11.43
N THR A 469 -26.36 25.91 10.81
CA THR A 469 -25.16 25.19 11.26
C THR A 469 -23.88 25.77 10.68
N THR A 470 -23.90 26.27 9.43
CA THR A 470 -22.74 26.99 8.88
C THR A 470 -22.57 28.36 9.55
N GLY A 471 -23.67 28.98 9.97
CA GLY A 471 -23.70 30.35 10.49
C GLY A 471 -23.64 31.42 9.39
N GLU A 472 -23.75 31.04 8.12
CA GLU A 472 -23.62 31.93 6.97
C GLU A 472 -24.97 32.22 6.31
N ASP A 473 -25.29 33.52 6.16
CA ASP A 473 -26.50 34.00 5.50
C ASP A 473 -26.36 34.05 3.96
N SER A 474 -25.15 33.94 3.42
CA SER A 474 -24.86 34.04 1.99
C SER A 474 -23.77 33.08 1.51
N SER A 475 -23.66 32.92 0.20
CA SER A 475 -22.59 32.18 -0.47
C SER A 475 -22.47 32.65 -1.92
N GLU A 476 -21.29 32.51 -2.53
CA GLU A 476 -21.08 32.86 -3.94
C GLU A 476 -21.91 31.97 -4.91
N GLY A 477 -22.33 30.78 -4.45
CA GLY A 477 -23.24 29.93 -5.21
C GLY A 477 -23.95 28.89 -4.36
N GLY A 478 -25.02 28.32 -4.91
CA GLY A 478 -25.91 27.39 -4.21
C GLY A 478 -27.10 28.08 -3.55
N GLU A 479 -27.87 27.32 -2.77
CA GLU A 479 -29.05 27.82 -2.05
C GLU A 479 -28.96 27.52 -0.55
N GLY A 480 -29.08 28.56 0.29
CA GLY A 480 -29.18 28.42 1.74
C GLY A 480 -30.54 27.90 2.17
N ARG A 481 -30.55 26.95 3.11
CA ARG A 481 -31.74 26.32 3.67
C ARG A 481 -31.62 26.27 5.20
N ALA A 482 -32.74 26.31 5.91
CA ALA A 482 -32.73 26.07 7.35
C ALA A 482 -32.49 24.58 7.66
N THR A 483 -32.04 24.27 8.88
CA THR A 483 -31.82 22.88 9.31
C THR A 483 -33.05 21.99 9.15
N ASP A 484 -34.22 22.47 9.56
CA ASP A 484 -35.48 21.72 9.44
C ASP A 484 -35.87 21.46 7.97
N ASP A 485 -35.39 22.28 7.02
CA ASP A 485 -35.65 22.07 5.59
C ASP A 485 -34.74 21.01 4.98
N MET A 486 -33.55 20.78 5.56
CA MET A 486 -32.52 19.86 5.06
C MET A 486 -32.50 18.52 5.78
N THR A 487 -33.14 18.41 6.94
CA THR A 487 -33.17 17.19 7.77
C THR A 487 -34.50 16.47 7.66
N TRP A 488 -34.52 15.15 7.86
CA TRP A 488 -35.74 14.36 7.75
C TRP A 488 -36.75 14.68 8.87
N PRO A 489 -38.05 14.86 8.56
CA PRO A 489 -38.67 14.83 7.24
C PRO A 489 -38.60 16.19 6.52
N TYR A 490 -37.70 16.29 5.53
CA TYR A 490 -37.56 17.48 4.70
C TYR A 490 -38.69 17.57 3.67
N GLY A 491 -38.98 18.78 3.19
CA GLY A 491 -40.02 19.01 2.18
C GLY A 491 -39.73 18.32 0.84
N GLU A 492 -40.79 17.92 0.11
CA GLU A 492 -40.69 17.19 -1.18
C GLU A 492 -39.85 17.90 -2.26
N ASN A 493 -39.62 19.22 -2.13
CA ASN A 493 -38.86 20.03 -3.08
C ASN A 493 -37.55 20.60 -2.50
N THR A 494 -37.06 20.09 -1.37
CA THR A 494 -35.76 20.53 -0.84
C THR A 494 -34.63 20.12 -1.78
N PHE A 495 -34.48 18.82 -2.01
CA PHE A 495 -33.38 18.24 -2.79
C PHE A 495 -33.79 18.02 -4.25
N THR A 496 -34.19 19.09 -4.93
CA THR A 496 -34.75 19.01 -6.28
C THR A 496 -33.71 18.46 -7.27
N GLY A 497 -34.06 17.38 -7.96
CA GLY A 497 -33.21 16.70 -8.95
C GLY A 497 -32.21 15.70 -8.36
N TRP A 498 -32.23 15.48 -7.04
CA TRP A 498 -31.40 14.44 -6.41
C TRP A 498 -32.01 13.06 -6.62
N ASP A 499 -31.16 12.07 -6.82
CA ASP A 499 -31.54 10.66 -6.95
C ASP A 499 -31.54 9.97 -5.57
N PHE A 500 -32.73 9.75 -5.01
CA PHE A 500 -32.94 8.99 -3.77
C PHE A 500 -33.25 7.50 -4.00
N GLU A 501 -33.20 7.04 -5.26
CA GLU A 501 -33.34 5.63 -5.58
C GLU A 501 -31.98 4.92 -5.57
N THR A 502 -30.93 5.59 -6.06
CA THR A 502 -29.62 4.95 -6.25
C THR A 502 -28.41 5.68 -5.66
N VAL A 503 -28.50 6.97 -5.36
CA VAL A 503 -27.34 7.75 -4.86
C VAL A 503 -27.48 8.12 -3.38
N TRP A 504 -28.61 8.72 -3.03
CA TRP A 504 -28.87 9.26 -1.71
C TRP A 504 -29.93 8.46 -0.95
N SER A 505 -29.86 8.50 0.37
CA SER A 505 -30.88 7.99 1.27
C SER A 505 -31.23 9.02 2.32
N ALA A 506 -32.49 9.02 2.74
CA ALA A 506 -32.95 9.84 3.84
C ALA A 506 -32.50 9.23 5.18
N ASP A 507 -31.90 10.03 6.05
CA ASP A 507 -31.61 9.60 7.43
C ASP A 507 -32.88 9.66 8.30
N THR A 508 -33.78 8.71 8.08
CA THR A 508 -35.11 8.70 8.71
C THR A 508 -35.09 8.52 10.22
N SER A 509 -34.00 7.95 10.77
CA SER A 509 -33.78 7.82 12.21
C SER A 509 -33.07 9.02 12.83
N GLY A 510 -32.42 9.85 12.01
CA GLY A 510 -31.57 10.96 12.45
C GLY A 510 -30.21 10.52 13.04
N SER A 511 -29.86 9.23 12.93
CA SER A 511 -28.69 8.66 13.61
C SER A 511 -27.50 8.39 12.69
N ILE A 512 -27.70 8.37 11.37
CA ILE A 512 -26.65 8.03 10.40
C ILE A 512 -25.84 9.28 10.05
N ASN A 513 -26.56 10.38 9.82
CA ASN A 513 -26.01 11.63 9.35
C ASN A 513 -26.81 12.82 9.89
N ASN A 514 -27.19 12.76 11.17
CA ASN A 514 -27.89 13.82 11.89
C ASN A 514 -29.18 14.29 11.20
N GLY A 515 -29.88 13.39 10.51
CA GLY A 515 -31.10 13.68 9.78
C GLY A 515 -30.89 14.17 8.35
N TYR A 516 -29.67 14.55 7.96
CA TYR A 516 -29.35 14.97 6.59
C TYR A 516 -29.26 13.75 5.64
N PRO A 517 -29.49 13.93 4.33
CA PRO A 517 -29.26 12.87 3.35
C PRO A 517 -27.83 12.31 3.40
N TYR A 518 -27.70 11.00 3.25
CA TYR A 518 -26.41 10.32 3.19
C TYR A 518 -26.29 9.48 1.92
N LEU A 519 -25.06 9.18 1.51
CA LEU A 519 -24.76 8.43 0.30
C LEU A 519 -24.94 6.92 0.54
N LEU A 520 -25.71 6.23 -0.33
CA LEU A 520 -26.05 4.80 -0.20
C LEU A 520 -24.81 3.89 -0.26
N ASP A 521 -23.85 4.19 -1.15
CA ASP A 521 -22.62 3.41 -1.38
C ASP A 521 -21.46 3.79 -0.44
N ASN A 522 -21.69 4.67 0.55
CA ASN A 522 -20.69 5.19 1.48
C ASN A 522 -20.96 4.87 2.95
N VAL A 523 -21.99 4.09 3.25
CA VAL A 523 -21.91 3.23 4.45
C VAL A 523 -20.73 2.30 4.16
N PRO A 524 -19.72 2.13 5.03
CA PRO A 524 -18.55 1.30 4.72
C PRO A 524 -19.02 -0.13 4.46
N ASN A 525 -19.40 -0.43 3.23
CA ASN A 525 -19.97 -1.71 2.87
C ASN A 525 -18.76 -2.57 2.50
N LEU A 526 -18.02 -2.97 3.54
CA LEU A 526 -16.80 -3.75 3.38
C LEU A 526 -17.21 -5.06 2.71
N PRO A 527 -16.75 -5.40 1.50
CA PRO A 527 -17.03 -6.68 0.91
C PRO A 527 -16.44 -7.79 1.79
N HIS A 528 -17.11 -8.92 1.89
CA HIS A 528 -16.55 -10.08 2.53
C HIS A 528 -15.25 -10.44 1.77
N PRO A 529 -14.10 -10.70 2.42
CA PRO A 529 -12.83 -11.01 1.71
C PRO A 529 -12.86 -12.20 0.75
N ALA A 530 -13.96 -12.93 0.69
CA ALA A 530 -14.20 -14.04 -0.22
C ALA A 530 -14.89 -13.61 -1.51
N ASP A 531 -15.60 -12.48 -1.49
CA ASP A 531 -16.21 -11.83 -2.64
C ASP A 531 -15.09 -11.12 -3.41
N ILE A 532 -14.69 -11.69 -4.55
CA ILE A 532 -13.50 -11.26 -5.29
C ILE A 532 -13.87 -10.18 -6.32
N ASN A 533 -15.13 -10.19 -6.77
CA ASN A 533 -15.63 -9.24 -7.76
C ASN A 533 -16.38 -8.05 -7.12
N ASN A 534 -16.52 -8.04 -5.79
CA ASN A 534 -17.19 -7.02 -4.99
C ASN A 534 -18.64 -6.77 -5.43
N ASP A 535 -19.35 -7.81 -5.87
CA ASP A 535 -20.76 -7.69 -6.30
C ASP A 535 -21.75 -7.90 -5.14
N PHE A 536 -21.24 -7.95 -3.91
CA PHE A 536 -21.97 -8.21 -2.66
C PHE A 536 -22.69 -9.56 -2.67
N ARG A 537 -22.13 -10.52 -3.42
CA ARG A 537 -22.61 -11.87 -3.51
C ARG A 537 -21.43 -12.84 -3.42
N VAL A 538 -21.39 -13.66 -2.38
CA VAL A 538 -20.42 -14.76 -2.32
C VAL A 538 -20.93 -15.92 -3.17
N ALA A 539 -20.45 -16.01 -4.40
CA ALA A 539 -20.73 -17.13 -5.28
C ALA A 539 -20.03 -18.41 -4.81
N LEU A 540 -20.49 -19.58 -5.29
CA LEU A 540 -19.89 -20.87 -4.95
C LEU A 540 -18.38 -20.91 -5.25
N SER A 541 -17.95 -20.36 -6.39
CA SER A 541 -16.53 -20.32 -6.77
C SER A 541 -15.67 -19.53 -5.80
N GLU A 542 -16.21 -18.44 -5.27
CA GLU A 542 -15.58 -17.53 -4.32
C GLU A 542 -15.49 -18.15 -2.92
N ALA A 543 -16.60 -18.72 -2.44
CA ALA A 543 -16.60 -19.48 -1.19
C ALA A 543 -15.60 -20.65 -1.24
N ILE A 544 -15.54 -21.40 -2.36
CA ILE A 544 -14.58 -22.49 -2.55
C ILE A 544 -13.15 -21.97 -2.55
N ALA A 545 -12.86 -20.90 -3.30
CA ALA A 545 -11.52 -20.31 -3.35
C ALA A 545 -11.06 -19.88 -1.94
N TYR A 546 -11.95 -19.26 -1.18
CA TYR A 546 -11.64 -18.79 0.16
C TYR A 546 -11.47 -19.94 1.17
N LEU A 547 -12.31 -20.97 1.09
CA LEU A 547 -12.16 -22.22 1.88
C LEU A 547 -10.86 -22.95 1.54
N THR A 548 -10.47 -22.97 0.26
CA THR A 548 -9.22 -23.58 -0.18
C THR A 548 -8.01 -22.82 0.39
N GLY A 549 -8.08 -21.48 0.40
CA GLY A 549 -7.06 -20.66 1.06
C GLY A 549 -6.99 -20.93 2.57
N TRP A 550 -8.12 -21.11 3.24
CA TRP A 550 -8.12 -21.51 4.66
C TRP A 550 -7.47 -22.89 4.87
N GLN A 551 -7.78 -23.87 4.03
CA GLN A 551 -7.15 -25.20 4.10
C GLN A 551 -5.64 -25.16 3.85
N ALA A 552 -5.17 -24.21 3.03
CA ALA A 552 -3.75 -23.95 2.80
C ALA A 552 -3.11 -23.06 3.87
N GLY A 553 -3.88 -22.59 4.86
CA GLY A 553 -3.41 -21.70 5.94
C GLY A 553 -3.32 -20.22 5.57
N SER A 554 -3.76 -19.82 4.38
CA SER A 554 -3.70 -18.42 3.91
C SER A 554 -4.90 -17.57 4.31
N ASN A 555 -6.06 -18.17 4.60
CA ASN A 555 -7.26 -17.44 5.04
C ASN A 555 -7.68 -17.80 6.47
N PRO A 556 -8.18 -16.84 7.27
CA PRO A 556 -8.70 -17.13 8.61
C PRO A 556 -9.94 -18.06 8.57
N MET A 557 -9.97 -19.08 9.42
CA MET A 557 -11.09 -20.04 9.54
C MET A 557 -12.44 -19.34 9.71
N ALA A 558 -12.53 -18.34 10.58
CA ALA A 558 -13.80 -17.68 10.91
C ALA A 558 -14.43 -17.01 9.68
N TYR A 559 -13.61 -16.43 8.81
CA TYR A 559 -14.02 -15.76 7.58
C TYR A 559 -14.41 -16.79 6.52
N ALA A 560 -13.70 -17.93 6.45
CA ALA A 560 -14.10 -19.03 5.57
C ALA A 560 -15.45 -19.65 5.98
N ILE A 561 -15.71 -19.76 7.28
CA ILE A 561 -17.02 -20.17 7.81
C ILE A 561 -18.10 -19.16 7.41
N ARG A 562 -17.82 -17.85 7.52
CA ARG A 562 -18.79 -16.82 7.14
C ARG A 562 -19.05 -16.79 5.63
N ALA A 563 -18.03 -16.88 4.78
CA ALA A 563 -18.18 -17.02 3.33
C ALA A 563 -19.07 -18.20 2.96
N ALA A 564 -18.84 -19.37 3.58
CA ALA A 564 -19.65 -20.56 3.36
C ALA A 564 -21.10 -20.36 3.81
N TYR A 565 -21.31 -19.67 4.94
CA TYR A 565 -22.64 -19.33 5.44
C TYR A 565 -23.42 -18.41 4.50
N LEU A 566 -22.78 -17.34 4.01
CA LEU A 566 -23.39 -16.37 3.08
C LEU A 566 -23.79 -17.05 1.78
N TRP A 567 -22.88 -17.82 1.19
CA TRP A 567 -23.14 -18.62 -0.01
C TRP A 567 -24.33 -19.58 0.18
N GLN A 568 -24.41 -20.31 1.30
CA GLN A 568 -25.48 -21.30 1.53
C GLN A 568 -26.87 -20.69 1.75
N ASN A 569 -26.96 -19.43 2.18
CA ASN A 569 -28.21 -18.86 2.70
C ASN A 569 -28.75 -17.67 1.89
N GLY A 570 -28.26 -17.45 0.67
CA GLY A 570 -28.78 -16.41 -0.22
C GLY A 570 -27.75 -15.79 -1.15
N GLU A 571 -26.47 -16.07 -0.92
CA GLU A 571 -25.28 -15.55 -1.62
C GLU A 571 -25.09 -14.05 -1.42
N ARG A 572 -26.16 -13.25 -1.45
CA ARG A 572 -26.17 -11.81 -1.19
C ARG A 572 -25.97 -11.48 0.27
N TYR A 573 -25.17 -10.46 0.53
CA TYR A 573 -24.87 -9.99 1.88
C TYR A 573 -24.74 -8.47 1.93
N ALA A 574 -24.79 -7.93 3.15
CA ALA A 574 -24.51 -6.54 3.48
C ALA A 574 -23.52 -6.50 4.64
N TYR A 575 -22.83 -5.38 4.82
CA TYR A 575 -21.97 -5.16 5.96
C TYR A 575 -22.68 -4.31 7.04
N GLU A 576 -22.68 -4.82 8.26
CA GLU A 576 -23.20 -4.19 9.46
C GLU A 576 -22.02 -3.67 10.31
N PRO A 577 -21.82 -2.35 10.40
CA PRO A 577 -20.67 -1.76 11.10
C PRO A 577 -20.69 -1.95 12.63
N ASP A 578 -21.84 -2.30 13.21
CA ASP A 578 -22.02 -2.47 14.66
C ASP A 578 -21.61 -3.87 15.17
N GLU A 579 -21.22 -4.78 14.29
CA GLU A 579 -20.84 -6.16 14.60
C GLU A 579 -19.35 -6.41 14.34
N ASP A 580 -18.72 -7.27 15.15
CA ASP A 580 -17.31 -7.62 14.96
C ASP A 580 -17.11 -8.57 13.76
N PRO A 581 -16.05 -8.40 12.94
CA PRO A 581 -15.73 -9.38 11.91
C PRO A 581 -15.51 -10.79 12.48
N PRO A 582 -16.04 -11.85 11.84
CA PRO A 582 -16.73 -11.85 10.55
C PRO A 582 -18.27 -11.80 10.64
N VAL A 583 -18.86 -11.45 11.79
CA VAL A 583 -20.32 -11.40 11.97
C VAL A 583 -20.94 -10.20 11.26
N CYS A 584 -20.16 -9.12 11.07
CA CYS A 584 -20.55 -7.93 10.31
C CYS A 584 -21.12 -8.19 8.91
N TRP A 585 -20.72 -9.26 8.21
CA TRP A 585 -21.31 -9.58 6.90
C TRP A 585 -22.62 -10.35 7.03
N VAL A 586 -23.77 -9.69 7.05
CA VAL A 586 -25.10 -10.30 7.25
C VAL A 586 -25.80 -10.61 5.93
N LEU A 587 -26.77 -11.53 5.93
CA LEU A 587 -27.55 -11.84 4.72
C LEU A 587 -28.38 -10.63 4.30
N ALA A 588 -28.29 -10.28 3.02
CA ALA A 588 -29.14 -9.26 2.42
C ALA A 588 -30.41 -9.92 1.82
N PRO A 589 -31.58 -9.25 1.90
CA PRO A 589 -32.84 -9.75 1.34
C PRO A 589 -32.83 -10.06 -0.16
#